data_AF-A0A351J754-F1
#
_entry.id   AF-A0A351J754-F1
#
_cell.length_a   1.000
_cell.length_b   1.000
_cell.length_c   1.000
_cell.angle_alpha   90.00
_cell.angle_beta   90.00
_cell.angle_gamma   90.00
#
_symmetry.space_group_name_H-M   'P 1'
#
loop_
_entity.id
_entity.type
_entity.pdbx_description
1 polymer ?
#
loop_
_entity_poly.entity_id
_entity_poly.type
_entity_poly.pdbx_seq_one_letter_code
_entity_poly.pdbx_strand_id
1 'polypeptide(L)'
;MLSELDNLFRLIFEMSPEVIAIFSDLYGSSGLNWLSAVAVIIVAPLTEEALFRGLFLNGFKRRYPPRIAIIASAFLFAAMHMLPWQFLAPIVLGALLAWLVLGTGSILPALIGHAFNNAIPYLMILGGWQIPGFNEFSQIDVVVFQPAWFNLLGLGVLLIGLSIWLVSGV
;
A
#
# COMPACT_ATOMS: atom_id res chain seq x y z
N MET A 1 -5.39 -1.45 9.95
CA MET A 1 -5.54 0.03 9.95
C MET A 1 -5.75 0.63 8.56
N LEU A 2 -4.81 0.53 7.60
CA LEU A 2 -5.06 0.98 6.21
C LEU A 2 -5.91 -0.02 5.41
N SER A 3 -5.58 -1.30 5.48
CA SER A 3 -6.38 -2.39 4.91
C SER A 3 -7.77 -2.51 5.55
N GLU A 4 -7.97 -1.96 6.75
CA GLU A 4 -9.32 -1.84 7.33
C GLU A 4 -10.17 -0.76 6.67
N LEU A 5 -9.54 0.33 6.21
CA LEU A 5 -10.25 1.32 5.40
C LEU A 5 -10.72 0.68 4.10
N ASP A 6 -9.88 -0.15 3.48
CA ASP A 6 -10.27 -0.87 2.28
C ASP A 6 -11.43 -1.84 2.57
N ASN A 7 -11.39 -2.58 3.70
CA ASN A 7 -12.49 -3.46 4.12
C ASN A 7 -13.80 -2.70 4.34
N LEU A 8 -13.75 -1.50 4.93
CA LEU A 8 -14.91 -0.64 5.10
C LEU A 8 -15.49 -0.21 3.74
N PHE A 9 -14.63 0.13 2.78
CA PHE A 9 -15.07 0.57 1.45
C PHE A 9 -15.66 -0.58 0.62
N ARG A 10 -15.21 -1.81 0.83
CA ARG A 10 -15.83 -3.00 0.22
C ARG A 10 -17.28 -3.22 0.66
N LEU A 11 -17.73 -2.64 1.78
CA LEU A 11 -19.15 -2.64 2.15
C LEU A 11 -20.02 -1.77 1.22
N ILE A 12 -19.40 -0.81 0.53
CA ILE A 12 -20.08 0.17 -0.32
C ILE A 12 -19.85 -0.14 -1.81
N PHE A 13 -18.65 -0.61 -2.15
CA PHE A 13 -18.23 -0.92 -3.51
C PHE A 13 -17.96 -2.43 -3.65
N GLU A 14 -18.91 -3.13 -4.24
CA GLU A 14 -18.80 -4.56 -4.52
C GLU A 14 -17.80 -4.82 -5.66
N MET A 15 -17.06 -5.93 -5.55
CA MET A 15 -16.16 -6.39 -6.60
C MET A 15 -16.95 -7.13 -7.67
N SER A 16 -16.65 -6.87 -8.95
CA SER A 16 -17.23 -7.68 -10.03
C SER A 16 -16.63 -9.09 -10.01
N PRO A 17 -17.36 -10.12 -10.48
CA PRO A 17 -16.85 -11.49 -10.54
C PRO A 17 -15.53 -11.61 -11.32
N GLU A 18 -15.34 -10.82 -12.37
CA GLU A 18 -14.11 -10.82 -13.17
C GLU A 18 -12.92 -10.32 -12.35
N VAL A 19 -13.11 -9.29 -11.53
CA VAL A 19 -12.07 -8.76 -10.66
C VAL A 19 -11.74 -9.76 -9.56
N ILE A 20 -12.75 -10.41 -8.96
CA ILE A 20 -12.53 -11.47 -7.97
C ILE A 20 -11.67 -12.58 -8.59
N ALA A 21 -12.00 -13.03 -9.81
CA ALA A 21 -11.23 -14.07 -10.51
C ALA A 21 -9.77 -13.65 -10.76
N ILE A 22 -9.51 -12.42 -11.20
CA ILE A 22 -8.15 -11.91 -11.39
C ILE A 22 -7.38 -11.89 -10.07
N PHE A 23 -8.00 -11.40 -9.00
CA PHE A 23 -7.38 -11.38 -7.68
C PHE A 23 -7.14 -12.80 -7.15
N SER A 24 -8.08 -13.72 -7.34
CA SER A 24 -7.87 -15.13 -7.02
C SER A 24 -6.71 -15.72 -7.83
N ASP A 25 -6.57 -15.45 -9.12
CA ASP A 25 -5.44 -15.97 -9.90
C ASP A 25 -4.09 -15.36 -9.47
N LEU A 26 -4.08 -14.07 -9.14
CA LEU A 26 -2.90 -13.37 -8.65
C LEU A 26 -2.48 -13.85 -7.26
N TYR A 27 -3.44 -14.15 -6.39
CA TYR A 27 -3.21 -14.41 -4.96
C TYR A 27 -3.51 -15.85 -4.51
N GLY A 28 -4.08 -16.74 -5.33
CA GLY A 28 -4.22 -18.16 -4.99
C GLY A 28 -5.15 -19.07 -5.82
N SER A 29 -4.67 -20.31 -6.00
CA SER A 29 -5.49 -21.50 -5.73
C SER A 29 -4.71 -22.68 -5.10
N SER A 30 -3.37 -22.72 -5.17
CA SER A 30 -2.56 -23.88 -4.73
C SER A 30 -1.26 -23.58 -3.97
N GLY A 31 -1.06 -22.36 -3.46
CA GLY A 31 0.16 -21.95 -2.74
C GLY A 31 0.69 -20.59 -3.19
N LEU A 32 1.85 -20.19 -2.65
CA LEU A 32 2.49 -18.91 -2.98
C LEU A 32 2.92 -18.89 -4.45
N ASN A 33 2.26 -18.11 -5.30
CA ASN A 33 2.70 -17.89 -6.67
C ASN A 33 3.91 -16.96 -6.68
N TRP A 34 5.11 -17.52 -6.87
CA TRP A 34 6.37 -16.78 -6.81
C TRP A 34 6.48 -15.71 -7.90
N LEU A 35 5.87 -15.94 -9.07
CA LEU A 35 5.84 -14.95 -10.14
C LEU A 35 4.96 -13.76 -9.77
N SER A 36 3.76 -14.01 -9.20
CA SER A 36 2.91 -12.94 -8.66
C SER A 36 3.61 -12.19 -7.54
N ALA A 37 4.31 -12.90 -6.65
CA ALA A 37 5.07 -12.27 -5.56
C ALA A 37 6.16 -11.33 -6.11
N VAL A 38 6.95 -11.76 -7.10
CA VAL A 38 7.95 -10.91 -7.76
C VAL A 38 7.30 -9.71 -8.44
N ALA A 39 6.18 -9.92 -9.14
CA ALA A 39 5.45 -8.83 -9.79
C ALA A 39 4.98 -7.78 -8.78
N VAL A 40 4.35 -8.19 -7.68
CA VAL A 40 3.77 -7.30 -6.67
C VAL A 40 4.81 -6.66 -5.75
N ILE A 41 5.89 -7.38 -5.41
CA ILE A 41 6.90 -6.92 -4.43
C ILE A 41 8.01 -6.12 -5.11
N ILE A 42 8.34 -6.42 -6.37
CA ILE A 42 9.50 -5.83 -7.06
C ILE A 42 9.05 -4.99 -8.25
N VAL A 43 8.34 -5.60 -9.20
CA VAL A 43 8.05 -4.95 -10.49
C VAL A 43 7.10 -3.77 -10.31
N ALA A 44 6.00 -3.96 -9.56
CA ALA A 44 5.03 -2.89 -9.29
C ALA A 44 5.71 -1.73 -8.56
N PRO A 45 6.38 -1.91 -7.41
CA PRO A 45 7.06 -0.81 -6.71
C PRO A 45 8.11 -0.12 -7.57
N LEU A 46 8.91 -0.86 -8.35
CA LEU A 46 9.93 -0.27 -9.22
C LEU A 46 9.30 0.66 -10.27
N THR A 47 8.26 0.18 -10.95
CA THR A 47 7.59 0.93 -12.02
C THR A 47 6.77 2.10 -11.46
N GLU A 48 6.03 1.86 -10.39
CA GLU A 48 5.19 2.84 -9.75
C GLU A 48 6.01 3.95 -9.09
N GLU A 49 7.07 3.63 -8.33
CA GLU A 49 7.91 4.67 -7.73
C GLU A 49 8.65 5.49 -8.80
N ALA A 50 9.15 4.85 -9.85
CA ALA A 50 9.77 5.57 -10.97
C ALA A 50 8.79 6.56 -11.62
N LEU A 51 7.54 6.15 -11.84
CA LEU A 51 6.52 7.00 -12.44
C LEU A 51 6.03 8.10 -11.48
N PHE A 52 5.57 7.74 -10.29
CA PHE A 52 4.90 8.68 -9.40
C PHE A 52 5.87 9.57 -8.63
N ARG A 53 7.02 9.03 -8.20
CA ARG A 53 8.00 9.78 -7.40
C ARG A 53 9.12 10.32 -8.28
N GLY A 54 9.51 9.57 -9.31
CA GLY A 54 10.51 10.00 -10.29
C GLY A 54 9.98 11.03 -11.28
N LEU A 55 8.81 10.82 -11.89
CA LEU A 55 8.27 11.75 -12.88
C LEU A 55 7.28 12.74 -12.28
N PHE A 56 6.14 12.27 -11.74
CA PHE A 56 5.04 13.16 -11.34
C PHE A 56 5.40 14.07 -10.17
N LEU A 57 5.90 13.52 -9.05
CA LEU A 57 6.28 14.32 -7.88
C LEU A 57 7.37 15.35 -8.22
N ASN A 58 8.38 14.96 -8.99
CA ASN A 58 9.43 15.87 -9.45
C ASN A 58 8.90 16.96 -10.39
N GLY A 59 7.92 16.66 -11.23
CA GLY A 59 7.21 17.65 -12.03
C GLY A 59 6.43 18.64 -11.16
N PHE A 60 5.64 18.13 -10.21
CA PHE A 60 4.81 18.97 -9.35
C PHE A 60 5.62 19.85 -8.41
N LYS A 61 6.70 19.35 -7.80
CA LYS A 61 7.52 20.13 -6.86
C LYS A 61 8.22 21.34 -7.51
N ARG A 62 8.38 21.35 -8.84
CA ARG A 62 8.91 22.49 -9.58
C ARG A 62 7.92 23.65 -9.70
N ARG A 63 6.62 23.38 -9.59
CA ARG A 63 5.56 24.37 -9.84
C ARG A 63 4.69 24.68 -8.62
N TYR A 64 4.62 23.75 -7.67
CA TYR A 64 3.73 23.80 -6.52
C TYR A 64 4.48 23.63 -5.20
N PRO A 65 3.96 24.17 -4.08
CA PRO A 65 4.54 23.93 -2.77
C PRO A 65 4.55 22.44 -2.41
N PRO A 66 5.48 21.98 -1.55
CA PRO A 66 5.67 20.56 -1.21
C PRO A 66 4.38 19.82 -0.85
N ARG A 67 3.50 20.46 -0.06
CA ARG A 67 2.22 19.86 0.37
C ARG A 67 1.31 19.52 -0.81
N ILE A 68 1.19 20.42 -1.80
CA ILE A 68 0.37 20.19 -2.98
C ILE A 68 0.99 19.11 -3.88
N ALA A 69 2.32 19.13 -4.03
CA ALA A 69 3.02 18.12 -4.83
C ALA A 69 2.85 16.70 -4.26
N ILE A 70 2.93 16.55 -2.93
CA ILE A 70 2.67 15.29 -2.22
C ILE A 70 1.24 14.81 -2.48
N ILE A 71 0.25 15.68 -2.22
CA ILE A 71 -1.17 15.33 -2.35
C ILE A 71 -1.49 14.93 -3.79
N ALA A 72 -1.08 15.74 -4.78
CA ALA A 72 -1.37 15.46 -6.19
C ALA A 72 -0.73 14.16 -6.68
N SER A 73 0.53 13.89 -6.31
CA SER A 73 1.21 12.63 -6.66
C SER A 73 0.53 11.42 -6.02
N ALA A 74 0.14 11.53 -4.74
CA ALA A 74 -0.56 10.47 -4.02
C ALA A 74 -1.94 10.15 -4.61
N PHE A 75 -2.70 11.17 -5.02
CA PHE A 75 -3.98 10.97 -5.70
C PHE A 75 -3.83 10.28 -7.05
N LEU A 76 -2.83 10.66 -7.85
CA LEU A 76 -2.56 9.98 -9.13
C LEU A 76 -2.13 8.52 -8.94
N PHE A 77 -1.32 8.25 -7.92
CA PHE A 77 -0.91 6.90 -7.54
C PHE A 77 -2.13 6.02 -7.22
N ALA A 78 -3.04 6.52 -6.38
CA ALA A 78 -4.27 5.80 -6.04
C ALA A 78 -5.23 5.66 -7.22
N ALA A 79 -5.37 6.69 -8.05
CA ALA A 79 -6.25 6.64 -9.23
C ALA A 79 -5.81 5.59 -10.26
N MET A 80 -4.50 5.31 -10.37
CA MET A 80 -3.96 4.27 -11.26
C MET A 80 -4.43 2.87 -10.90
N HIS A 81 -4.72 2.62 -9.62
CA HIS A 81 -5.21 1.31 -9.19
C HIS A 81 -6.59 0.99 -9.76
N MET A 82 -7.39 2.00 -10.15
CA MET A 82 -8.72 1.84 -10.76
C MET A 82 -9.74 1.03 -9.93
N LEU A 83 -9.44 0.76 -8.65
CA LEU A 83 -10.30 0.00 -7.75
C LEU A 83 -10.84 0.91 -6.65
N PRO A 84 -12.15 1.23 -6.65
CA PRO A 84 -12.72 2.19 -5.70
C PRO A 84 -12.60 1.73 -4.24
N TRP A 85 -12.58 0.42 -3.98
CA TRP A 85 -12.42 -0.13 -2.63
C TRP A 85 -10.97 -0.15 -2.12
N GLN A 86 -9.98 0.10 -2.98
CA GLN A 86 -8.57 0.26 -2.60
C GLN A 86 -8.13 1.71 -2.80
N PHE A 87 -9.02 2.70 -2.74
CA PHE A 87 -8.61 4.06 -3.07
C PHE A 87 -7.89 4.77 -1.91
N LEU A 88 -8.32 4.55 -0.66
CA LEU A 88 -7.78 5.29 0.48
C LEU A 88 -6.40 4.82 0.93
N ALA A 89 -6.16 3.52 1.04
CA ALA A 89 -4.87 3.01 1.49
C ALA A 89 -3.70 3.45 0.59
N PRO A 90 -3.79 3.38 -0.75
CA PRO A 90 -2.79 3.91 -1.67
C PRO A 90 -2.64 5.43 -1.60
N ILE A 91 -3.66 6.22 -1.27
CA ILE A 91 -3.46 7.67 -1.04
C ILE A 91 -2.54 7.89 0.15
N VAL A 92 -2.79 7.20 1.26
CA VAL A 92 -2.01 7.39 2.49
C VAL A 92 -0.57 6.91 2.31
N LEU A 93 -0.38 5.70 1.78
CA LEU A 93 0.94 5.19 1.42
C LEU A 93 1.60 6.11 0.38
N GLY A 94 0.82 6.51 -0.62
CA GLY A 94 1.09 7.52 -1.64
C GLY A 94 1.85 8.72 -1.10
N ALA A 95 1.19 9.39 -0.15
CA ALA A 95 1.63 10.62 0.48
C ALA A 95 2.86 10.41 1.37
N LEU A 96 2.90 9.31 2.14
CA LEU A 96 4.05 8.96 2.98
C LEU A 96 5.32 8.78 2.14
N LEU A 97 5.24 8.00 1.06
CA LEU A 97 6.36 7.74 0.17
C LEU A 97 6.80 9.02 -0.55
N ALA A 98 5.86 9.86 -1.01
CA ALA A 98 6.19 11.14 -1.61
C ALA A 98 6.90 12.08 -0.62
N TRP A 99 6.44 12.13 0.62
CA TRP A 99 7.10 12.89 1.69
C TRP A 99 8.52 12.38 1.96
N LEU A 100 8.74 11.06 2.02
CA LEU A 100 10.06 10.46 2.16
C LEU A 100 11.02 10.87 1.04
N VAL A 101 10.55 10.88 -0.21
CA VAL A 101 11.39 11.30 -1.35
C VAL A 101 11.75 12.78 -1.28
N LEU A 102 10.84 13.64 -0.81
CA LEU A 102 11.15 15.06 -0.63
C LEU A 102 12.15 15.31 0.51
N GLY A 103 12.04 14.57 1.62
CA GLY A 103 12.95 14.70 2.76
C GLY A 103 14.35 14.12 2.51
N THR A 104 14.43 12.98 1.80
CA THR A 104 15.70 12.28 1.55
C THR A 104 16.38 12.68 0.25
N GLY A 105 15.65 13.30 -0.68
CA GLY A 105 16.12 13.58 -2.04
C GLY A 105 16.33 12.33 -2.90
N SER A 106 15.94 11.14 -2.42
CA SER A 106 16.15 9.85 -3.10
C SER A 106 14.84 9.08 -3.23
N ILE A 107 14.67 8.38 -4.35
CA ILE A 107 13.53 7.46 -4.58
C ILE A 107 13.75 6.14 -3.84
N LEU A 108 15.00 5.79 -3.51
CA LEU A 108 15.34 4.49 -2.96
C LEU A 108 14.63 4.16 -1.63
N PRO A 109 14.52 5.08 -0.64
CA PRO A 109 13.76 4.81 0.58
C PRO A 109 12.28 4.53 0.32
N ALA A 110 11.68 5.24 -0.64
CA ALA A 110 10.29 5.01 -1.03
C ALA A 110 10.11 3.67 -1.74
N LEU A 111 11.01 3.31 -2.64
CA LEU A 111 11.02 2.00 -3.31
C LEU A 111 11.14 0.85 -2.31
N ILE A 112 12.08 0.94 -1.37
CA ILE A 112 12.26 -0.09 -0.32
C ILE A 112 11.02 -0.16 0.57
N GLY A 113 10.50 0.99 1.01
CA GLY A 113 9.31 1.04 1.86
C GLY A 113 8.07 0.45 1.18
N HIS A 114 7.88 0.76 -0.11
CA HIS A 114 6.77 0.23 -0.90
C HIS A 114 6.91 -1.28 -1.14
N ALA A 115 8.09 -1.73 -1.59
CA ALA A 115 8.37 -3.16 -1.75
C ALA A 115 8.17 -3.93 -0.44
N PHE A 116 8.62 -3.37 0.68
CA PHE A 116 8.44 -3.96 1.99
C PHE A 116 6.97 -4.04 2.39
N ASN A 117 6.20 -2.96 2.19
CA ASN A 117 4.76 -2.96 2.44
C ASN A 117 4.05 -4.09 1.67
N ASN A 118 4.43 -4.27 0.40
CA ASN A 118 3.86 -5.31 -0.46
C ASN A 118 4.37 -6.72 -0.09
N ALA A 119 5.56 -6.84 0.49
CA ALA A 119 6.14 -8.11 0.92
C ALA A 119 5.52 -8.66 2.21
N ILE A 120 5.07 -7.82 3.13
CA ILE A 120 4.57 -8.24 4.46
C ILE A 120 3.52 -9.36 4.36
N PRO A 121 2.43 -9.24 3.55
CA PRO A 121 1.43 -10.30 3.44
C PRO A 121 2.03 -11.66 3.00
N TYR A 122 2.94 -11.65 2.03
CA TYR A 122 3.62 -12.85 1.53
C TYR A 122 4.56 -13.46 2.56
N LEU A 123 5.34 -12.64 3.26
CA LEU A 123 6.25 -13.09 4.32
C LEU A 123 5.49 -13.74 5.47
N MET A 124 4.34 -13.20 5.84
CA MET A 124 3.48 -13.76 6.88
C MET A 124 2.90 -15.11 6.46
N ILE A 125 2.46 -15.26 5.21
CA ILE A 125 2.00 -16.55 4.67
C ILE A 125 3.14 -17.58 4.71
N LEU A 126 4.35 -17.21 4.27
CA LEU A 126 5.53 -18.08 4.32
C LEU A 126 5.90 -18.50 5.75
N GLY A 127 5.68 -17.62 6.73
CA GLY A 127 5.90 -17.90 8.15
C GLY A 127 4.76 -18.70 8.81
N GLY A 128 3.69 -19.04 8.09
CA GLY A 128 2.52 -19.73 8.65
C GLY A 128 1.57 -18.83 9.46
N TRP A 129 1.68 -17.51 9.32
CA TRP A 129 0.83 -16.54 9.99
C TRP A 129 -0.29 -16.07 9.05
N GLN A 130 -1.51 -16.43 9.37
CA GLN A 130 -2.71 -15.97 8.67
C GLN A 130 -3.52 -15.06 9.60
N ILE A 131 -3.77 -13.85 9.12
CA ILE A 131 -4.56 -12.83 9.81
C ILE A 131 -5.80 -12.57 8.96
N PRO A 132 -7.00 -12.83 9.51
CA PRO A 132 -8.26 -12.57 8.83
C PRO A 132 -8.36 -11.10 8.43
N GLY A 133 -8.82 -10.84 7.21
CA GLY A 133 -8.96 -9.47 6.69
C GLY A 133 -7.64 -8.76 6.36
N PHE A 134 -6.50 -9.45 6.35
CA PHE A 134 -5.20 -8.88 5.98
C PHE A 134 -4.45 -9.68 4.91
N ASN A 135 -4.11 -10.95 5.17
CA ASN A 135 -3.31 -11.78 4.25
C ASN A 135 -3.97 -13.13 3.93
N GLU A 136 -5.26 -13.27 4.21
CA GLU A 136 -6.08 -14.42 3.82
C GLU A 136 -6.76 -14.18 2.48
N PHE A 137 -6.06 -14.54 1.40
CA PHE A 137 -6.52 -14.32 0.02
C PHE A 137 -7.57 -15.33 -0.47
N SER A 138 -7.94 -16.33 0.34
CA SER A 138 -8.99 -17.31 0.04
C SER A 138 -10.41 -16.78 0.27
N GLN A 139 -10.55 -15.59 0.87
CA GLN A 139 -11.82 -14.98 1.25
C GLN A 139 -11.98 -13.58 0.63
N ILE A 140 -11.58 -13.42 -0.63
CA ILE A 140 -11.56 -12.12 -1.31
C ILE A 140 -12.98 -11.56 -1.55
N ASP A 141 -13.97 -12.45 -1.70
CA ASP A 141 -15.38 -12.15 -1.96
C ASP A 141 -16.18 -11.75 -0.71
N VAL A 142 -15.65 -11.99 0.50
CA VAL A 142 -16.29 -11.64 1.76
C VAL A 142 -15.49 -10.58 2.52
N VAL A 143 -16.21 -9.61 3.10
CA VAL A 143 -15.59 -8.58 3.93
C VAL A 143 -15.30 -9.14 5.31
N VAL A 144 -14.03 -9.20 5.66
CA VAL A 144 -13.55 -9.68 6.96
C VAL A 144 -12.73 -8.58 7.62
N PHE A 145 -13.10 -8.20 8.84
CA PHE A 145 -12.38 -7.20 9.63
C PHE A 145 -11.19 -7.82 10.38
N GLN A 146 -10.15 -7.03 10.58
CA GLN A 146 -8.94 -7.47 11.24
C GLN A 146 -9.15 -7.60 12.75
N PRO A 147 -8.47 -8.55 13.41
CA PRO A 147 -8.47 -8.64 14.86
C PRO A 147 -8.01 -7.33 15.52
N ALA A 148 -8.66 -6.94 16.62
CA ALA A 148 -8.36 -5.69 17.33
C ALA A 148 -6.88 -5.56 17.72
N TRP A 149 -6.24 -6.66 18.13
CA TRP A 149 -4.81 -6.67 18.49
C TRP A 149 -3.90 -6.27 17.31
N PHE A 150 -4.25 -6.67 16.08
CA PHE A 150 -3.47 -6.36 14.89
C PHE A 150 -3.64 -4.88 14.51
N ASN A 151 -4.86 -4.36 14.65
CA ASN A 151 -5.13 -2.93 14.48
C ASN A 151 -4.38 -2.07 15.51
N LEU A 152 -4.36 -2.49 16.78
CA LEU A 152 -3.61 -1.81 17.85
C LEU A 152 -2.10 -1.87 17.61
N LEU A 153 -1.58 -3.00 17.13
CA LEU A 153 -0.18 -3.14 16.75
C LEU A 153 0.20 -2.14 15.65
N GLY A 154 -0.61 -2.06 14.58
CA GLY A 154 -0.39 -1.11 13.49
C GLY A 154 -0.44 0.35 13.94
N LEU A 155 -1.40 0.70 14.81
CA LEU A 155 -1.45 2.03 15.42
C LEU A 155 -0.21 2.30 16.29
N GLY A 156 0.25 1.33 17.08
CA GLY A 156 1.45 1.45 17.90
C GLY A 156 2.69 1.74 17.07
N VAL A 157 2.91 0.99 15.98
CA VAL A 157 4.02 1.21 15.04
C VAL A 157 3.96 2.62 14.43
N LEU A 158 2.76 3.07 14.01
CA LEU A 158 2.55 4.41 13.48
C LEU A 158 2.91 5.49 14.51
N LEU A 159 2.43 5.35 15.75
CA LEU A 159 2.70 6.32 16.82
C LEU A 159 4.18 6.36 17.20
N ILE A 160 4.86 5.21 17.23
CA ILE A 160 6.31 5.14 17.45
C ILE A 160 7.03 5.88 16.31
N GLY A 161 6.69 5.59 15.05
CA GLY A 161 7.27 6.26 13.89
C GLY A 161 7.08 7.78 13.94
N LEU A 162 5.86 8.25 14.26
CA LEU A 162 5.57 9.67 14.45
C LEU A 162 6.36 10.27 15.61
N SER A 163 6.52 9.55 16.72
CA SER A 163 7.28 10.04 17.88
C SER A 163 8.77 10.21 17.55
N ILE A 164 9.37 9.24 16.87
CA ILE A 164 10.77 9.32 16.41
C ILE A 164 10.92 10.51 15.46
N TRP A 165 9.98 10.67 14.53
CA TRP A 165 9.98 11.80 13.61
C TRP A 165 9.95 13.15 14.34
N LEU A 166 8.99 13.36 15.25
CA LEU A 166 8.86 14.60 16.02
C LEU A 166 10.10 14.96 16.84
N VAL A 167 10.80 13.95 17.38
CA VAL A 167 12.02 14.14 18.19
C VAL A 167 13.27 14.34 17.32
N SER A 168 13.28 13.82 16.09
CA SER A 168 14.42 13.90 15.18
C SER A 168 14.70 15.29 14.60
N GLY A 169 13.79 16.26 14.78
CA GLY A 169 13.98 17.64 14.33
C GLY A 169 13.96 17.85 12.81
N VAL A 170 13.45 16.88 12.06
CA VAL A 170 13.22 16.94 10.60
C VAL A 170 11.83 17.47 10.30
#